data_AF-A0A090R142-F1
#
_entry.id   AF-A0A090R142-F1
#
_cell.length_a   1.000
_cell.length_b   1.000
_cell.length_c   1.000
_cell.angle_alpha   90.00
_cell.angle_beta   90.00
_cell.angle_gamma   90.00
#
_symmetry.space_group_name_H-M   'P 1'
#
loop_
_entity.id
_entity.type
_entity.pdbx_description
1 polymer ?
#
loop_
_entity_poly.entity_id
_entity_poly.type
_entity_poly.pdbx_seq_one_letter_code
_entity_poly.pdbx_strand_id
1 'polypeptide(L)'
;MDLPLNATPLDFAYHIHSEVGHRCIGAKVEGRIVPFTYHLQMGDQVEIITQKEPNPSRDWLNPNLGFVTSSRARAKVHAWFRKQDRDKNIAAGREILEHELSKIGATLKDAEAYALKRFNVNSADELYAGVGSGDLRINQVLNHINALVNKPTAEEEDQQLLEKLTEASSKATSTKKPQRDAVVVEGSIT
;
A
#
# COMPACT_ATOMS: atom_id res chain seq x y z
N MET A 1 -16.22 18.44 16.75
CA MET A 1 -15.36 17.30 16.37
C MET A 1 -16.20 16.44 15.48
N ASP A 2 -15.82 16.29 14.22
CA ASP A 2 -16.62 15.52 13.27
C ASP A 2 -16.07 14.11 13.17
N LEU A 3 -16.91 13.13 13.49
CA LEU A 3 -16.59 11.72 13.46
C LEU A 3 -17.45 11.01 12.42
N PRO A 4 -16.95 9.90 11.82
CA PRO A 4 -17.74 9.10 10.91
C PRO A 4 -18.97 8.53 11.62
N LEU A 5 -19.99 8.21 10.83
CA LEU A 5 -21.17 7.50 11.34
C LEU A 5 -20.73 6.18 12.00
N ASN A 6 -21.30 5.86 13.16
CA ASN A 6 -20.92 4.69 13.97
C ASN A 6 -19.48 4.73 14.49
N ALA A 7 -18.92 5.92 14.74
CA ALA A 7 -17.67 6.05 15.45
C ALA A 7 -17.78 5.53 16.88
N THR A 8 -16.71 4.91 17.35
CA THR A 8 -16.60 4.40 18.71
C THR A 8 -15.84 5.39 19.61
N PRO A 9 -15.88 5.22 20.94
CA PRO A 9 -15.00 5.95 21.85
C PRO A 9 -13.50 5.79 21.51
N LEU A 10 -13.08 4.63 20.97
CA LEU A 10 -11.70 4.45 20.50
C LEU A 10 -11.40 5.32 19.29
N ASP A 11 -12.32 5.39 18.31
CA ASP A 11 -12.17 6.29 17.16
C ASP A 11 -12.04 7.74 17.61
N PHE A 12 -12.81 8.16 18.62
CA PHE A 12 -12.71 9.48 19.23
C PHE A 12 -11.35 9.72 19.89
N ALA A 13 -10.85 8.77 20.69
CA ALA A 13 -9.53 8.86 21.29
C ALA A 13 -8.42 9.04 20.24
N TYR A 14 -8.44 8.26 19.16
CA TYR A 14 -7.48 8.37 18.06
C TYR A 14 -7.66 9.63 17.20
N HIS A 15 -8.86 10.19 17.18
CA HIS A 15 -9.15 11.45 16.52
C HIS A 15 -8.53 12.63 17.29
N ILE A 16 -8.63 12.63 18.64
CA ILE A 16 -7.94 13.61 19.49
C ILE A 16 -6.43 13.52 19.28
N HIS A 17 -5.83 12.36 19.56
CA HIS A 17 -4.40 12.16 19.41
C HIS A 17 -4.05 10.67 19.38
N SER A 18 -3.02 10.30 18.62
CA SER A 18 -2.59 8.89 18.55
C SER A 18 -2.19 8.35 19.93
N GLU A 19 -1.48 9.15 20.74
CA GLU A 19 -1.05 8.76 22.08
C GLU A 19 -2.21 8.57 23.06
N VAL A 20 -3.27 9.38 22.94
CA VAL A 20 -4.50 9.20 23.74
C VAL A 20 -5.16 7.88 23.37
N GLY A 21 -5.24 7.56 22.08
CA GLY A 21 -5.72 6.27 21.59
C GLY A 21 -4.88 5.08 22.06
N HIS A 22 -3.55 5.16 21.98
CA HIS A 22 -2.66 4.07 22.42
C HIS A 22 -2.72 3.81 23.92
N ARG A 23 -3.02 4.84 24.72
CA ARG A 23 -3.13 4.77 26.18
C ARG A 23 -4.56 4.55 26.67
N CYS A 24 -5.53 4.43 25.78
CA CYS A 24 -6.94 4.29 26.14
C CYS A 24 -7.20 2.95 26.84
N ILE A 25 -7.74 3.00 28.05
CA ILE A 25 -8.12 1.81 28.84
C ILE A 25 -9.63 1.74 29.14
N GLY A 26 -10.35 2.83 28.90
CA GLY A 26 -11.80 2.90 29.06
C GLY A 26 -12.36 4.22 28.54
N ALA A 27 -13.67 4.28 28.42
CA ALA A 27 -14.37 5.51 28.08
C ALA A 27 -15.63 5.67 28.92
N LYS A 28 -16.00 6.93 29.17
CA LYS A 28 -17.29 7.29 29.73
C LYS A 28 -18.04 8.18 28.76
N VAL A 29 -19.36 8.02 28.74
CA VAL A 29 -20.29 8.89 28.01
C VAL A 29 -21.31 9.38 29.02
N GLU A 30 -21.50 10.70 29.13
CA GLU A 30 -22.40 11.32 30.12
C GLU A 30 -22.11 10.84 31.56
N GLY A 31 -20.82 10.72 31.90
CA GLY A 31 -20.34 10.26 33.21
C GLY A 31 -20.46 8.76 33.47
N ARG A 32 -21.05 7.96 32.57
CA ARG A 32 -21.21 6.50 32.72
C ARG A 32 -20.19 5.72 31.90
N ILE A 33 -19.64 4.64 32.47
CA ILE A 33 -18.71 3.75 31.74
C ILE A 33 -19.47 3.04 30.61
N VAL A 34 -18.91 3.10 29.40
CA VAL A 34 -19.46 2.44 28.21
C VAL A 34 -18.45 1.42 27.66
N PRO A 35 -18.91 0.35 27.00
CA PRO A 35 -18.01 -0.53 26.27
C PRO A 35 -17.38 0.21 25.09
N PHE A 36 -16.19 -0.23 24.66
CA PHE A 36 -15.53 0.36 23.48
C PHE A 36 -16.30 0.16 22.18
N THR A 37 -17.20 -0.80 22.11
CA THR A 37 -18.08 -1.05 20.95
C THR A 37 -19.31 -0.14 20.92
N TYR A 38 -19.48 0.74 21.92
CA TYR A 38 -20.56 1.73 21.93
C TYR A 38 -20.44 2.66 20.72
N HIS A 39 -21.56 2.92 20.05
CA HIS A 39 -21.61 3.89 18.95
C HIS A 39 -21.91 5.29 19.50
N LEU A 40 -21.03 6.25 19.24
CA LEU A 40 -21.21 7.62 19.68
C LEU A 40 -22.38 8.29 18.94
N GLN A 41 -23.20 9.03 19.68
CA GLN A 41 -24.29 9.84 19.13
C GLN A 41 -23.88 11.31 19.09
N MET A 42 -24.61 12.08 18.26
CA MET A 42 -24.40 13.52 18.17
C MET A 42 -24.80 14.19 19.48
N GLY A 43 -23.86 14.92 20.10
CA GLY A 43 -24.07 15.64 21.35
C GLY A 43 -23.58 14.92 22.60
N ASP A 44 -23.10 13.68 22.49
CA ASP A 44 -22.54 12.92 23.61
C ASP A 44 -21.28 13.58 24.19
N GLN A 45 -21.25 13.80 25.51
CA GLN A 45 -20.02 14.15 26.22
C GLN A 45 -19.19 12.90 26.50
N VAL A 46 -18.06 12.79 25.79
CA VAL A 46 -17.14 11.64 25.89
C VAL A 46 -15.92 11.98 26.74
N GLU A 47 -15.65 11.16 27.75
CA GLU A 47 -14.42 11.20 28.53
C GLU A 47 -13.58 9.95 28.26
N ILE A 48 -12.31 10.13 27.89
CA ILE A 48 -11.39 9.02 27.66
C ILE A 48 -10.53 8.78 28.89
N ILE A 49 -10.56 7.55 29.39
CA ILE A 49 -9.72 7.11 30.50
C ILE A 49 -8.43 6.59 29.92
N THR A 50 -7.31 7.23 30.28
CA THR A 50 -5.98 6.86 29.80
C THR A 50 -5.09 6.34 30.93
N GLN A 51 -4.14 5.49 30.58
CA GLN A 51 -3.06 5.07 31.49
C GLN A 51 -1.72 5.72 31.10
N LYS A 52 -0.67 5.47 31.88
CA LYS A 52 0.67 6.04 31.62
C LYS A 52 1.34 5.45 30.37
N GLU A 53 1.35 4.12 30.26
CA GLU A 53 2.02 3.41 29.18
C GLU A 53 1.07 3.06 28.03
N PRO A 54 1.48 3.14 26.76
CA PRO A 54 0.65 2.70 25.64
C PRO A 54 0.47 1.18 25.69
N ASN A 55 -0.78 0.71 25.60
CA ASN A 55 -1.10 -0.72 25.53
C ASN A 55 -2.32 -0.98 24.61
N PRO A 56 -2.21 -0.68 23.31
CA PRO A 56 -3.27 -0.99 22.37
C PRO A 56 -3.43 -2.51 22.20
N SER A 57 -4.68 -2.97 22.02
CA SER A 57 -4.96 -4.38 21.74
C SER A 57 -4.94 -4.67 20.23
N ARG A 58 -4.46 -5.86 19.84
CA ARG A 58 -4.51 -6.34 18.45
C ARG A 58 -5.95 -6.57 17.98
N ASP A 59 -6.86 -6.89 18.91
CA ASP A 59 -8.28 -7.13 18.60
C ASP A 59 -8.97 -5.89 18.02
N TRP A 60 -8.46 -4.70 18.32
CA TRP A 60 -8.98 -3.44 17.78
C TRP A 60 -8.85 -3.35 16.26
N LEU A 61 -7.92 -4.10 15.67
CA LEU A 61 -7.72 -4.14 14.22
C LEU A 61 -8.71 -5.06 13.51
N ASN A 62 -9.40 -5.94 14.23
CA ASN A 62 -10.36 -6.86 13.64
C ASN A 62 -11.68 -6.12 13.33
N PRO A 63 -12.01 -5.92 12.04
CA PRO A 63 -13.20 -5.15 11.66
C PRO A 63 -14.51 -5.82 12.12
N ASN A 64 -14.50 -7.13 12.38
CA ASN A 64 -15.68 -7.88 12.80
C ASN A 64 -16.05 -7.66 14.28
N LEU A 65 -15.10 -7.16 15.10
CA LEU A 65 -15.33 -6.95 16.53
C LEU A 65 -15.89 -5.57 16.86
N GLY A 66 -15.94 -4.65 15.90
CA GLY A 66 -16.58 -3.33 16.06
C GLY A 66 -15.89 -2.38 17.04
N PHE A 67 -14.61 -2.58 17.35
CA PHE A 67 -13.86 -1.71 18.26
C PHE A 67 -13.43 -0.39 17.64
N VAL A 68 -12.98 -0.41 16.38
CA VAL A 68 -12.46 0.77 15.67
C VAL A 68 -13.03 0.76 14.26
N THR A 69 -13.86 1.74 13.93
CA THR A 69 -14.50 1.83 12.61
C THR A 69 -13.71 2.71 11.66
N SER A 70 -12.99 3.72 12.18
CA SER A 70 -12.22 4.65 11.37
C SER A 70 -10.97 4.00 10.78
N SER A 71 -10.83 4.07 9.47
CA SER A 71 -9.60 3.67 8.76
C SER A 71 -8.36 4.41 9.27
N ARG A 72 -8.52 5.68 9.69
CA ARG A 72 -7.42 6.48 10.25
C ARG A 72 -6.95 5.93 11.59
N ALA A 73 -7.89 5.56 12.47
CA ALA A 73 -7.56 4.99 13.77
C ALA A 73 -6.90 3.61 13.63
N ARG A 74 -7.46 2.73 12.78
CA ARG A 74 -6.85 1.42 12.46
C ARG A 74 -5.43 1.56 11.91
N ALA A 75 -5.19 2.52 11.01
CA ALA A 75 -3.86 2.77 10.47
C ALA A 75 -2.84 3.17 11.55
N LYS A 76 -3.24 3.99 12.53
CA LYS A 76 -2.39 4.38 13.67
C LYS A 76 -2.05 3.19 14.57
N VAL A 77 -3.04 2.36 14.90
CA VAL A 77 -2.83 1.11 15.67
C VAL A 77 -1.87 0.18 14.93
N HIS A 78 -2.08 -0.03 13.61
CA HIS A 78 -1.17 -0.83 12.79
C HIS A 78 0.26 -0.28 12.82
N ALA A 79 0.43 1.03 12.63
CA ALA A 79 1.73 1.68 12.66
C ALA A 79 2.44 1.51 14.02
N TRP A 80 1.69 1.54 15.12
CA TRP A 80 2.23 1.30 16.46
C TRP A 80 2.82 -0.10 16.59
N PHE A 81 2.08 -1.14 16.20
CA PHE A 81 2.57 -2.53 16.25
C PHE A 81 3.76 -2.75 15.32
N ARG A 82 3.75 -2.17 14.12
CA ARG A 82 4.90 -2.22 13.20
C ARG A 82 6.15 -1.62 13.81
N LYS A 83 6.01 -0.50 14.54
CA LYS A 83 7.13 0.15 15.22
C LYS A 83 7.66 -0.70 16.38
N GLN A 84 6.79 -1.41 17.09
CA GLN A 84 7.19 -2.30 18.18
C GLN A 84 7.94 -3.54 17.65
N ASP A 85 7.49 -4.10 16.52
CA ASP A 85 8.13 -5.24 15.87
C ASP A 85 9.27 -4.82 14.92
N ARG A 86 9.86 -3.62 15.08
CA ARG A 86 10.87 -3.08 14.16
C ARG A 86 12.04 -4.02 13.94
N ASP A 87 12.60 -4.61 14.99
CA ASP A 87 13.75 -5.52 14.86
C ASP A 87 13.41 -6.78 14.06
N LYS A 88 12.19 -7.32 14.25
CA LYS A 88 11.69 -8.45 13.45
C LYS A 88 11.45 -8.05 12.01
N ASN A 89 10.91 -6.85 11.79
CA ASN A 89 10.66 -6.30 10.45
C ASN A 89 11.98 -6.05 9.70
N ILE A 90 13.05 -5.63 10.39
CA ILE A 90 14.39 -5.50 9.78
C ILE A 90 14.89 -6.86 9.31
N ALA A 91 14.84 -7.88 10.19
CA ALA A 91 15.31 -9.22 9.84
C ALA A 91 14.52 -9.82 8.65
N ALA A 92 13.19 -9.77 8.72
CA ALA A 92 12.32 -10.27 7.66
C ALA A 92 12.50 -9.48 6.36
N GLY A 93 12.55 -8.14 6.43
CA GLY A 93 12.70 -7.29 5.26
C GLY A 93 14.03 -7.49 4.55
N ARG A 94 15.12 -7.75 5.30
CA ARG A 94 16.43 -8.09 4.75
C ARG A 94 16.37 -9.41 3.98
N GLU A 95 15.82 -10.46 4.55
CA GLU A 95 15.71 -11.77 3.91
C GLU A 95 14.89 -11.71 2.62
N ILE A 96 13.73 -11.03 2.67
CA ILE A 96 12.85 -10.87 1.51
C ILE A 96 13.57 -10.08 0.41
N LEU A 97 14.22 -8.96 0.76
CA LEU A 97 14.90 -8.12 -0.20
C LEU A 97 16.10 -8.84 -0.83
N GLU A 98 16.88 -9.58 -0.04
CA GLU A 98 18.02 -10.37 -0.53
C GLU A 98 17.57 -11.46 -1.52
N HIS A 99 16.52 -12.20 -1.18
CA HIS A 99 15.93 -13.21 -2.07
C HIS A 99 15.48 -12.60 -3.40
N GLU A 100 14.73 -11.49 -3.37
CA GLU A 100 14.21 -10.88 -4.61
C GLU A 100 15.30 -10.17 -5.44
N LEU A 101 16.29 -9.54 -4.81
CA LEU A 101 17.41 -8.91 -5.52
C LEU A 101 18.27 -9.94 -6.25
N SER A 102 18.47 -11.11 -5.65
CA SER A 102 19.24 -12.20 -6.28
C SER A 102 18.64 -12.63 -7.63
N LYS A 103 17.31 -12.53 -7.81
CA LYS A 103 16.63 -12.88 -9.06
C LYS A 103 16.90 -11.91 -10.21
N ILE A 104 17.25 -10.66 -9.90
CA ILE A 104 17.55 -9.62 -10.90
C ILE A 104 19.05 -9.37 -11.05
N GLY A 105 19.89 -10.20 -10.41
CA GLY A 105 21.35 -10.06 -10.43
C GLY A 105 21.89 -8.89 -9.61
N ALA A 106 21.08 -8.33 -8.71
CA ALA A 106 21.47 -7.22 -7.83
C ALA A 106 21.82 -7.71 -6.43
N THR A 107 22.56 -6.90 -5.68
CA THR A 107 22.95 -7.19 -4.29
C THR A 107 22.34 -6.20 -3.30
N LEU A 108 22.33 -6.57 -2.01
CA LEU A 108 21.88 -5.66 -0.94
C LEU A 108 22.66 -4.33 -0.92
N LYS A 109 23.93 -4.33 -1.32
CA LYS A 109 24.74 -3.10 -1.42
C LYS A 109 24.21 -2.14 -2.48
N ASP A 110 23.70 -2.66 -3.59
CA ASP A 110 23.08 -1.85 -4.64
C ASP A 110 21.77 -1.21 -4.13
N ALA A 111 20.99 -1.99 -3.37
CA ALA A 111 19.80 -1.45 -2.72
C ALA A 111 20.13 -0.32 -1.74
N GLU A 112 21.15 -0.49 -0.90
CA GLU A 112 21.60 0.56 0.01
C GLU A 112 22.14 1.80 -0.74
N ALA A 113 22.85 1.63 -1.85
CA ALA A 113 23.37 2.76 -2.62
C ALA A 113 22.27 3.58 -3.32
N TYR A 114 21.25 2.90 -3.88
CA TYR A 114 20.29 3.52 -4.80
C TYR A 114 18.89 3.76 -4.20
N ALA A 115 18.46 2.97 -3.22
CA ALA A 115 17.12 3.07 -2.66
C ALA A 115 17.00 4.15 -1.58
N LEU A 116 18.07 4.44 -0.83
CA LEU A 116 18.01 5.40 0.30
C LEU A 116 17.50 6.79 -0.13
N LYS A 117 18.06 7.33 -1.22
CA LYS A 117 17.66 8.64 -1.76
C LYS A 117 16.26 8.65 -2.35
N ARG A 118 15.84 7.57 -3.02
CA ARG A 118 14.56 7.50 -3.74
C ARG A 118 13.36 7.36 -2.81
N PHE A 119 13.54 6.62 -1.72
CA PHE A 119 12.49 6.33 -0.74
C PHE A 119 12.58 7.20 0.51
N ASN A 120 13.50 8.17 0.55
CA ASN A 120 13.68 9.12 1.64
C ASN A 120 13.89 8.41 3.00
N VAL A 121 14.70 7.36 2.99
CA VAL A 121 15.08 6.58 4.17
C VAL A 121 16.54 6.86 4.52
N ASN A 122 16.85 6.95 5.81
CA ASN A 122 18.14 7.46 6.28
C ASN A 122 19.18 6.35 6.52
N SER A 123 18.73 5.09 6.60
CA SER A 123 19.57 3.93 6.88
C SER A 123 19.07 2.68 6.13
N ALA A 124 19.98 1.74 5.89
CA ALA A 124 19.66 0.41 5.37
C ALA A 124 18.62 -0.30 6.25
N ASP A 125 18.72 -0.15 7.58
CA ASP A 125 17.76 -0.72 8.51
C ASP A 125 16.36 -0.13 8.35
N GLU A 126 16.24 1.15 7.97
CA GLU A 126 14.93 1.76 7.68
C GLU A 126 14.34 1.23 6.38
N LEU A 127 15.18 0.99 5.37
CA LEU A 127 14.78 0.34 4.13
C LEU A 127 14.27 -1.08 4.43
N TYR A 128 15.04 -1.88 5.18
CA TYR A 128 14.67 -3.25 5.54
C TYR A 128 13.42 -3.28 6.40
N ALA A 129 13.35 -2.44 7.44
CA ALA A 129 12.15 -2.32 8.28
C ALA A 129 10.92 -1.95 7.45
N GLY A 130 11.04 -1.01 6.51
CA GLY A 130 9.93 -0.59 5.64
C GLY A 130 9.47 -1.69 4.68
N VAL A 131 10.38 -2.51 4.16
CA VAL A 131 10.03 -3.67 3.33
C VAL A 131 9.36 -4.76 4.19
N GLY A 132 9.93 -5.09 5.35
CA GLY A 132 9.38 -6.11 6.24
C GLY A 132 8.06 -5.72 6.90
N SER A 133 7.82 -4.44 7.16
CA SER A 133 6.55 -3.92 7.69
C SER A 133 5.45 -3.77 6.62
N GLY A 134 5.84 -3.80 5.34
CA GLY A 134 4.97 -3.57 4.19
C GLY A 134 4.69 -2.08 3.89
N ASP A 135 5.40 -1.14 4.54
CA ASP A 135 5.28 0.29 4.25
C ASP A 135 5.93 0.64 2.89
N LEU A 136 6.98 -0.08 2.51
CA LEU A 136 7.61 -0.02 1.19
C LEU A 136 7.19 -1.22 0.36
N ARG A 137 6.62 -0.97 -0.83
CA ARG A 137 6.27 -2.04 -1.76
C ARG A 137 7.54 -2.59 -2.38
N ILE A 138 7.83 -3.87 -2.14
CA ILE A 138 9.03 -4.53 -2.66
C ILE A 138 9.18 -4.38 -4.18
N ASN A 139 8.11 -4.55 -4.95
CA ASN A 139 8.15 -4.40 -6.41
C ASN A 139 8.61 -3.01 -6.86
N GLN A 140 8.29 -1.95 -6.11
CA GLN A 140 8.76 -0.60 -6.42
C GLN A 140 10.26 -0.46 -6.16
N VAL A 141 10.75 -1.06 -5.07
CA VAL A 141 12.17 -1.09 -4.73
C VAL A 141 12.95 -1.88 -5.79
N LEU A 142 12.48 -3.07 -6.16
CA LEU A 142 13.10 -3.91 -7.18
C LEU A 142 13.12 -3.23 -8.55
N ASN A 143 12.02 -2.64 -9.00
CA ASN A 143 11.97 -1.97 -10.30
C ASN A 143 12.95 -0.80 -10.38
N HIS A 144 13.10 -0.04 -9.29
CA HIS A 144 14.04 1.08 -9.22
C HIS A 144 15.49 0.59 -9.27
N ILE A 145 15.81 -0.49 -8.55
CA ILE A 145 17.16 -1.06 -8.56
C ILE A 145 17.46 -1.70 -9.92
N ASN A 146 16.52 -2.45 -10.49
CA ASN A 146 16.67 -3.08 -11.79
C ASN A 146 16.93 -2.04 -12.89
N ALA A 147 16.23 -0.91 -12.88
CA ALA A 147 16.44 0.18 -13.84
C ALA A 147 17.85 0.83 -13.75
N LEU A 148 18.54 0.68 -12.62
CA LEU A 148 19.87 1.25 -12.39
C LEU A 148 20.99 0.23 -12.61
N VAL A 149 20.75 -1.04 -12.24
CA VAL A 149 21.71 -2.15 -12.37
C VAL A 149 21.68 -2.71 -13.79
N ASN A 150 20.49 -2.99 -14.33
CA ASN A 150 20.28 -3.44 -15.70
C ASN A 150 19.79 -2.26 -16.53
N LYS A 151 20.62 -1.21 -16.66
CA LYS A 151 20.43 -0.28 -17.77
C LYS A 151 20.58 -1.09 -19.05
N PRO A 152 19.54 -1.25 -19.89
CA PRO A 152 19.80 -1.62 -21.27
C PRO A 152 20.76 -0.56 -21.80
N THR A 153 21.85 -1.01 -22.43
CA THR A 153 22.70 -0.09 -23.18
C THR A 153 21.83 0.66 -24.19
N ALA A 154 22.15 1.92 -24.53
CA ALA A 154 21.36 2.70 -25.50
C ALA A 154 21.12 1.93 -26.82
N GLU A 155 22.04 1.02 -27.16
CA GLU A 155 21.97 0.10 -28.28
C GLU A 155 20.86 -0.96 -28.15
N GLU A 156 20.59 -1.47 -26.94
CA GLU A 156 19.54 -2.46 -26.67
C GLU A 156 18.15 -1.81 -26.58
N GLU A 157 18.05 -0.56 -26.12
CA GLU A 157 16.80 0.22 -26.15
C GLU A 157 16.38 0.52 -27.60
N ASP A 158 17.32 0.94 -28.44
CA ASP A 158 17.10 1.17 -29.87
C ASP A 158 16.68 -0.12 -30.57
N GLN A 159 17.33 -1.25 -30.25
CA GLN A 159 17.00 -2.55 -30.84
C GLN A 159 15.58 -3.02 -30.47
N GLN A 160 15.17 -2.84 -29.21
CA GLN A 160 13.81 -3.19 -28.76
C GLN A 160 12.73 -2.25 -29.31
N LEU A 161 13.05 -0.98 -29.54
CA LEU A 161 12.17 -0.02 -30.21
C LEU A 161 11.95 -0.39 -31.68
N LEU A 162 13.04 -0.72 -32.39
CA LEU A 162 13.02 -1.19 -33.77
C LEU A 162 12.17 -2.46 -33.92
N GLU A 163 12.34 -3.43 -33.03
CA GLU A 163 11.59 -4.69 -33.05
C GLU A 163 10.08 -4.45 -32.85
N LYS A 164 9.68 -3.63 -31.86
CA LYS A 164 8.27 -3.26 -31.65
C LYS A 164 7.65 -2.49 -32.82
N LEU A 165 8.43 -1.64 -33.51
CA LEU A 165 7.99 -0.94 -34.72
C LEU A 165 7.75 -1.92 -35.89
N THR A 166 8.60 -2.93 -36.04
CA THR A 166 8.43 -3.98 -37.07
C THR A 166 7.23 -4.89 -36.79
N GLU A 167 6.97 -5.22 -35.52
CA GLU A 167 5.78 -5.98 -35.11
C GLU A 167 4.47 -5.19 -35.29
N ALA A 168 4.50 -3.88 -35.03
CA ALA A 168 3.34 -3.01 -35.24
C ALA A 168 3.03 -2.83 -36.75
N SER A 169 4.06 -2.73 -37.59
CA SER A 169 3.91 -2.58 -39.05
C SER A 169 3.41 -3.87 -39.73
N SER A 170 3.84 -5.04 -39.25
CA SER A 170 3.35 -6.34 -39.74
C SER A 170 1.89 -6.62 -39.34
N LYS A 171 1.45 -6.21 -38.14
CA LYS A 171 0.02 -6.25 -37.74
C LYS A 171 -0.87 -5.26 -38.49
N ALA A 172 -0.36 -4.08 -38.87
CA ALA A 172 -1.12 -3.11 -39.65
C ALA A 172 -1.39 -3.57 -41.10
N THR A 173 -0.54 -4.46 -41.64
CA THR A 173 -0.67 -4.95 -43.02
C THR A 173 -1.66 -6.10 -43.16
N SER A 174 -2.00 -6.83 -42.08
CA SER A 174 -2.88 -8.00 -42.13
C SER A 174 -4.40 -7.70 -42.03
N THR A 175 -4.83 -6.44 -41.91
CA THR A 175 -6.24 -6.08 -41.63
C THR A 175 -7.02 -5.42 -42.77
N LYS A 176 -6.48 -5.32 -43.99
CA LYS A 176 -7.26 -4.83 -45.16
C LYS A 176 -7.49 -5.92 -46.21
N LYS A 177 -8.56 -6.71 -46.04
CA LYS A 177 -9.23 -7.40 -47.15
C LYS A 177 -10.50 -6.61 -47.51
N PRO A 178 -10.65 -6.07 -48.73
CA PRO A 178 -11.87 -5.35 -49.10
C PRO A 178 -13.00 -6.32 -49.46
N GLN A 179 -14.16 -6.17 -48.81
CA GLN A 179 -15.41 -6.84 -49.15
C GLN A 179 -16.04 -6.12 -50.36
N ARG A 180 -16.32 -6.85 -51.44
CA ARG A 180 -17.01 -6.35 -52.63
C ARG A 180 -18.41 -6.95 -52.67
N ASP A 181 -19.42 -6.16 -52.33
CA ASP A 181 -20.81 -6.45 -52.67
C ASP A 181 -21.07 -6.03 -54.12
N ALA A 182 -21.38 -6.98 -54.98
CA ALA A 182 -21.86 -6.75 -56.34
C ALA A 182 -23.20 -7.46 -56.52
N VAL A 183 -24.28 -6.69 -56.68
CA VAL A 183 -25.61 -7.18 -57.02
C VAL A 183 -25.75 -7.13 -58.54
N VAL A 184 -25.93 -8.30 -59.18
CA VAL A 184 -26.20 -8.42 -60.61
C VAL A 184 -27.72 -8.35 -60.81
N VAL A 185 -28.17 -7.45 -61.69
CA VAL A 185 -29.56 -7.36 -62.14
C VAL A 185 -29.58 -7.80 -63.60
N GLU A 186 -30.12 -8.98 -63.90
CA GLU A 186 -30.32 -9.45 -65.28
C GLU A 186 -31.59 -8.83 -65.86
N GLY A 187 -31.43 -7.99 -66.88
CA GLY A 187 -32.53 -7.49 -67.70
C GLY A 187 -32.86 -8.48 -68.82
N SER A 188 -34.11 -8.94 -68.87
CA SER A 188 -34.64 -9.76 -69.95
C SER A 188 -35.13 -8.84 -71.08
N ILE A 189 -34.61 -9.06 -72.30
CA ILE A 189 -35.02 -8.37 -73.53
C ILE A 189 -36.29 -9.02 -74.08
N THR A 190 -37.26 -8.20 -74.51
CA THR A 190 -38.03 -8.39 -75.75
C THR A 190 -38.34 -7.02 -76.33
#